data_AF-A0A960DRW1-F1
#
_entry.id   AF-A0A960DRW1-F1
#
_cell.length_a   1.000
_cell.length_b   1.000
_cell.length_c   1.000
_cell.angle_alpha   90.00
_cell.angle_beta   90.00
_cell.angle_gamma   90.00
#
_symmetry.space_group_name_H-M   'P 1'
#
loop_
_entity.id
_entity.type
_entity.pdbx_description
1 polymer ?
#
loop_
_entity_poly.entity_id
_entity_poly.type
_entity_poly.pdbx_seq_one_letter_code
_entity_poly.pdbx_strand_id
1 'polypeptide(L)'
;MTDVAVDDETGATRTDGGAPATWALAAASAGAGLIHAAMATVHADIWQDRYGFAAAAVFQVGVAGALLVGRPGRRLVALAVAGNAFLVAMWAWSRTAGLPWGETAGVAEEVGPIDLATVLLQVVAVAVGARLLLAPAGHGGSGRSARIAPAMAAVGALAVALVAISSPDAANHQHGSGTLTGLALEAEKVDEARCDRDVNPPAYWEEAEALGVDTRWAGAPPGVAATSSDGHDHGGGASTDGGTTTTTRPDPLAGRGSPGLDQLVSATALAATSEIEAANLIGALAHATDEDYDAWLWWLQTSGSLAHDHSSTFTSEDGSGHGGHVGPQPWKALTDPAECERLHEELALARKTALRYPTAQDAMDDGYRLVAPYLPGIASHFIKGSLIDGVFEIDQPEMLLYDGNGPDANIVGLSYYLYHRGNNKPTQGFTGDNDSGHRHLGLCSAPGGGIIGDSTTTEEECAARGGSKSDGSAGWMSHAWVVPGCESPWGVFSAASPVLDDALGADNGGPHCAGSSVRDRYDMGDAPEADGQAVASSRTLGD
;
A
#
# COMPACT_ATOMS: atom_id res chain seq x y z
N MET A 1 -76.84 -3.83 -59.47
CA MET A 1 -75.92 -4.37 -60.48
C MET A 1 -74.59 -3.64 -60.30
N THR A 2 -73.53 -4.39 -60.00
CA THR A 2 -72.07 -4.09 -60.12
C THR A 2 -71.58 -2.82 -59.38
N ASP A 3 -70.95 -2.88 -58.20
CA ASP A 3 -69.72 -3.57 -57.74
C ASP A 3 -68.42 -2.97 -58.29
N VAL A 4 -67.62 -2.41 -57.36
CA VAL A 4 -66.14 -2.22 -57.27
C VAL A 4 -65.82 -0.94 -56.44
N ALA A 5 -65.33 -1.11 -55.21
CA ALA A 5 -64.51 -0.17 -54.44
C ALA A 5 -63.87 -0.95 -53.26
N VAL A 6 -62.62 -1.43 -53.41
CA VAL A 6 -61.36 -0.82 -52.91
C VAL A 6 -61.27 -0.79 -51.38
N ASP A 7 -60.39 -1.63 -50.85
CA ASP A 7 -59.91 -1.69 -49.47
C ASP A 7 -59.32 -0.36 -49.01
N ASP A 8 -59.57 0.03 -47.76
CA ASP A 8 -58.68 0.95 -47.03
C ASP A 8 -58.52 0.47 -45.58
N GLU A 9 -57.46 -0.30 -45.35
CA GLU A 9 -56.88 -0.51 -44.03
C GLU A 9 -56.13 0.76 -43.60
N THR A 10 -56.62 1.45 -42.57
CA THR A 10 -55.82 2.46 -41.85
C THR A 10 -55.60 2.06 -40.40
N GLY A 11 -54.65 1.13 -40.22
CA GLY A 11 -53.98 0.91 -38.93
C GLY A 11 -53.02 2.06 -38.62
N ALA A 12 -53.52 3.11 -37.98
CA ALA A 12 -52.68 4.19 -37.46
C ALA A 12 -51.84 3.71 -36.27
N THR A 13 -50.56 3.43 -36.51
CA THR A 13 -49.57 3.17 -35.45
C THR A 13 -49.26 4.46 -34.70
N ARG A 14 -49.66 4.51 -33.42
CA ARG A 14 -49.32 5.56 -32.46
C ARG A 14 -47.81 5.52 -32.21
N THR A 15 -47.08 6.57 -32.57
CA THR A 15 -45.66 6.73 -32.21
C THR A 15 -45.55 7.38 -30.84
N ASP A 16 -45.03 6.61 -29.87
CA ASP A 16 -44.86 7.00 -28.47
C ASP A 16 -43.67 7.96 -28.29
N GLY A 17 -43.93 9.26 -28.15
CA GLY A 17 -42.91 10.27 -27.87
C GLY A 17 -42.14 10.10 -26.54
N GLY A 18 -42.50 9.12 -25.70
CA GLY A 18 -41.83 8.81 -24.43
C GLY A 18 -40.69 7.79 -24.52
N ALA A 19 -40.61 7.01 -25.61
CA ALA A 19 -39.56 6.00 -25.76
C ALA A 19 -38.14 6.64 -25.84
N PRO A 20 -37.87 7.66 -26.68
CA PRO A 20 -36.50 8.20 -26.80
C PRO A 20 -35.93 8.79 -25.50
N ALA A 21 -36.77 9.43 -24.70
CA ALA A 21 -36.36 10.02 -23.42
C ALA A 21 -36.10 8.95 -22.33
N THR A 22 -36.84 7.85 -22.34
CA THR A 22 -36.59 6.71 -21.45
C THR A 22 -35.24 6.05 -21.77
N TRP A 23 -34.93 5.90 -23.06
CA TRP A 23 -33.65 5.34 -23.50
C TRP A 23 -32.47 6.25 -23.16
N ALA A 24 -32.64 7.57 -23.27
CA ALA A 24 -31.63 8.53 -22.84
C ALA A 24 -31.37 8.49 -21.32
N LEU A 25 -32.43 8.37 -20.50
CA LEU A 25 -32.31 8.18 -19.05
C LEU A 25 -31.57 6.87 -18.71
N ALA A 26 -31.92 5.78 -19.39
CA ALA A 26 -31.28 4.50 -19.22
C ALA A 26 -29.80 4.54 -19.63
N ALA A 27 -29.48 5.16 -20.76
CA ALA A 27 -28.10 5.29 -21.25
C ALA A 27 -27.23 6.15 -20.32
N ALA A 28 -27.73 7.29 -19.86
CA ALA A 28 -27.02 8.14 -18.92
C ALA A 28 -26.77 7.45 -17.57
N SER A 29 -27.78 6.73 -17.06
CA SER A 29 -27.64 5.95 -15.83
C SER A 29 -26.66 4.78 -16.02
N ALA A 30 -26.75 4.04 -17.13
CA ALA A 30 -25.81 2.95 -17.42
C ALA A 30 -24.37 3.46 -17.57
N GLY A 31 -24.16 4.59 -18.26
CA GLY A 31 -22.84 5.19 -18.42
C GLY A 31 -22.21 5.57 -17.08
N ALA A 32 -22.95 6.26 -16.21
CA ALA A 32 -22.46 6.57 -14.86
C ALA A 32 -22.20 5.31 -14.02
N GLY A 33 -23.09 4.31 -14.13
CA GLY A 33 -22.96 3.04 -13.41
C GLY A 33 -21.75 2.23 -13.82
N LEU A 34 -21.37 2.25 -15.10
CA LEU A 34 -20.16 1.60 -15.60
C LEU A 34 -18.89 2.31 -15.12
N ILE A 35 -18.87 3.64 -15.06
CA ILE A 35 -17.73 4.36 -14.49
C ILE A 35 -17.58 4.03 -13.01
N HIS A 36 -18.67 4.04 -12.23
CA HIS A 36 -18.60 3.62 -10.83
C HIS A 36 -18.17 2.15 -10.67
N ALA A 37 -18.56 1.24 -11.57
CA ALA A 37 -18.09 -0.14 -11.54
C ALA A 37 -16.56 -0.25 -11.73
N ALA A 38 -15.99 0.56 -12.63
CA ALA A 38 -14.55 0.65 -12.83
C ALA A 38 -13.84 1.32 -11.63
N MET A 39 -14.43 2.36 -11.06
CA MET A 39 -13.87 3.00 -9.86
C MET A 39 -13.90 2.06 -8.64
N ALA A 40 -14.87 1.15 -8.54
CA ALA A 40 -14.89 0.15 -7.48
C ALA A 40 -13.71 -0.83 -7.52
N THR A 41 -13.10 -1.04 -8.70
CA THR A 41 -11.87 -1.86 -8.81
C THR A 41 -10.60 -1.05 -8.58
N VAL A 42 -10.61 0.24 -8.95
CA VAL A 42 -9.47 1.14 -8.69
C VAL A 42 -9.35 1.47 -7.20
N HIS A 43 -10.48 1.62 -6.50
CA HIS A 43 -10.56 1.87 -5.07
C HIS A 43 -10.86 0.58 -4.28
N ALA A 44 -10.27 -0.55 -4.67
CA ALA A 44 -10.57 -1.84 -4.05
C ALA A 44 -10.06 -1.97 -2.61
N ASP A 45 -9.03 -1.19 -2.27
CA ASP A 45 -8.28 -1.33 -1.02
C ASP A 45 -8.96 -0.64 0.17
N ILE A 46 -9.77 0.39 -0.12
CA ILE A 46 -10.57 1.10 0.88
C ILE A 46 -11.99 0.57 0.82
N TRP A 47 -12.43 -0.13 1.87
CA TRP A 47 -13.73 -0.81 1.86
C TRP A 47 -14.89 0.17 1.64
N GLN A 48 -14.82 1.37 2.22
CA GLN A 48 -15.86 2.40 2.07
C GLN A 48 -16.05 2.76 0.59
N ASP A 49 -14.94 3.00 -0.11
CA ASP A 49 -14.93 3.43 -1.49
C ASP A 49 -15.34 2.28 -2.41
N ARG A 50 -14.75 1.09 -2.23
CA ARG A 50 -15.11 -0.12 -2.98
C ARG A 50 -16.61 -0.38 -2.94
N TYR A 51 -17.19 -0.43 -1.73
CA TYR A 51 -18.60 -0.76 -1.57
C TYR A 51 -19.52 0.41 -1.94
N GLY A 52 -19.10 1.65 -1.72
CA GLY A 52 -19.83 2.85 -2.14
C GLY A 52 -19.98 2.92 -3.66
N PHE A 53 -18.87 2.77 -4.39
CA PHE A 53 -18.86 2.72 -5.85
C PHE A 53 -19.61 1.51 -6.39
N ALA A 54 -19.42 0.32 -5.81
CA ALA A 54 -20.15 -0.88 -6.22
C ALA A 54 -21.66 -0.74 -6.01
N ALA A 55 -22.10 -0.16 -4.89
CA ALA A 55 -23.52 0.08 -4.62
C ALA A 55 -24.13 1.07 -5.63
N ALA A 56 -23.42 2.16 -5.94
CA ALA A 56 -23.83 3.13 -6.96
C ALA A 56 -23.94 2.48 -8.35
N ALA A 57 -22.97 1.64 -8.73
CA ALA A 57 -22.95 0.89 -9.97
C ALA A 57 -24.14 -0.07 -10.09
N VAL A 58 -24.35 -0.92 -9.08
CA VAL A 58 -25.48 -1.88 -9.05
C VAL A 58 -26.81 -1.14 -9.16
N PHE A 59 -26.96 -0.04 -8.43
CA PHE A 59 -28.17 0.78 -8.50
C PHE A 59 -28.39 1.34 -9.91
N GLN A 60 -27.40 2.01 -10.49
CA GLN A 60 -27.54 2.71 -11.77
C GLN A 60 -27.70 1.76 -12.96
N VAL A 61 -26.95 0.65 -12.99
CA VAL A 61 -27.08 -0.41 -14.00
C VAL A 61 -28.42 -1.14 -13.84
N GLY A 62 -28.82 -1.45 -12.61
CA GLY A 62 -30.10 -2.10 -12.33
C GLY A 62 -31.30 -1.27 -12.76
N VAL A 63 -31.29 0.05 -12.47
CA VAL A 63 -32.31 1.00 -12.93
C VAL A 63 -32.31 1.11 -14.45
N ALA A 64 -31.15 1.18 -15.10
CA ALA A 64 -31.06 1.21 -16.55
C ALA A 64 -31.66 -0.06 -17.18
N GLY A 65 -31.31 -1.25 -16.68
CA GLY A 65 -31.88 -2.52 -17.13
C GLY A 65 -33.40 -2.58 -16.96
N ALA A 66 -33.92 -2.14 -15.81
CA ALA A 66 -35.36 -2.08 -15.56
C ALA A 66 -36.10 -1.12 -16.50
N LEU A 67 -35.48 0.01 -16.85
CA LEU A 67 -36.02 0.98 -17.83
C LEU A 67 -36.06 0.42 -19.26
N LEU A 68 -35.13 -0.48 -19.61
CA LEU A 68 -35.01 -1.07 -20.95
C LEU A 68 -35.91 -2.30 -21.15
N VAL A 69 -36.11 -3.12 -20.11
CA VAL A 69 -36.88 -4.37 -20.20
C VAL A 69 -38.38 -4.17 -19.92
N GLY A 70 -38.75 -3.13 -19.15
CA GLY A 70 -40.11 -2.91 -18.68
C GLY A 70 -40.87 -1.78 -19.40
N ARG A 71 -42.16 -1.63 -19.05
CA ARG A 71 -42.88 -0.36 -19.25
C ARG A 71 -42.53 0.56 -18.08
N PRO A 72 -41.77 1.66 -18.27
CA PRO A 72 -41.27 2.48 -17.18
C PRO A 72 -42.42 3.12 -16.41
N GLY A 73 -42.67 2.65 -15.19
CA GLY A 73 -43.63 3.28 -14.27
C GLY A 73 -43.07 4.57 -13.69
N ARG A 74 -43.93 5.53 -13.34
CA ARG A 74 -43.53 6.81 -12.69
C ARG A 74 -42.65 6.60 -11.45
N ARG A 75 -42.87 5.50 -10.71
CA ARG A 75 -42.05 5.13 -9.53
C ARG A 75 -40.60 4.79 -9.89
N LEU A 76 -40.38 4.06 -10.98
CA LEU A 76 -39.03 3.71 -11.44
C LEU A 76 -38.26 4.94 -11.92
N VAL A 77 -38.94 5.84 -12.65
CA VAL A 77 -38.35 7.13 -13.06
C VAL A 77 -38.04 8.01 -11.84
N ALA A 78 -38.93 8.06 -10.85
CA ALA A 78 -38.68 8.79 -9.60
C ALA A 78 -37.49 8.21 -8.82
N LEU A 79 -37.36 6.88 -8.77
CA LEU A 79 -36.22 6.22 -8.17
C LEU A 79 -34.91 6.58 -8.89
N ALA A 80 -34.91 6.54 -10.23
CA ALA A 80 -33.76 6.92 -11.06
C ALA A 80 -33.31 8.38 -10.79
N VAL A 81 -34.27 9.31 -10.71
CA VAL A 81 -34.00 10.72 -10.41
C VAL A 81 -33.46 10.88 -9.00
N ALA A 82 -34.11 10.29 -8.00
CA ALA A 82 -33.71 10.43 -6.60
C ALA A 82 -32.31 9.87 -6.35
N GLY A 83 -32.00 8.68 -6.88
CA GLY A 83 -30.69 8.06 -6.69
C GLY A 83 -29.56 8.81 -7.39
N ASN A 84 -29.75 9.25 -8.64
CA ASN A 84 -28.73 10.06 -9.31
C ASN A 84 -28.56 11.44 -8.65
N ALA A 85 -29.64 12.08 -8.18
CA ALA A 85 -29.54 13.35 -7.45
C ALA A 85 -28.81 13.18 -6.11
N PHE A 86 -29.03 12.06 -5.41
CA PHE A 86 -28.29 11.73 -4.19
C PHE A 86 -26.80 11.56 -4.46
N LEU A 87 -26.41 10.86 -5.53
CA LEU A 87 -24.99 10.67 -5.90
C LEU A 87 -24.32 12.01 -6.26
N VAL A 88 -25.01 12.89 -7.00
CA VAL A 88 -24.52 14.26 -7.27
C VAL A 88 -24.34 15.07 -5.99
N ALA A 89 -25.27 14.93 -5.02
CA ALA A 89 -25.17 15.62 -3.74
C ALA A 89 -24.01 15.11 -2.88
N MET A 90 -23.79 13.78 -2.84
CA MET A 90 -22.63 13.21 -2.15
C MET A 90 -21.31 13.68 -2.76
N TRP A 91 -21.22 13.68 -4.10
CA TRP A 91 -20.07 14.23 -4.81
C TRP A 91 -19.83 15.71 -4.48
N ALA A 92 -20.88 16.53 -4.50
CA ALA A 92 -20.74 17.95 -4.16
C ALA A 92 -20.26 18.14 -2.71
N TRP A 93 -20.69 17.29 -1.77
CA TRP A 93 -20.20 17.30 -0.40
C TRP A 93 -18.71 16.95 -0.35
N SER A 94 -18.28 15.85 -0.97
CA SER A 94 -16.87 15.43 -0.94
C SER A 94 -15.94 16.51 -1.49
N ARG A 95 -16.35 17.26 -2.53
CA ARG A 95 -15.54 18.33 -3.15
C ARG A 95 -15.58 19.68 -2.44
N THR A 96 -16.52 19.91 -1.51
CA THR A 96 -16.68 21.22 -0.85
C THR A 96 -16.33 21.21 0.62
N ALA A 97 -16.73 20.17 1.34
CA ALA A 97 -16.54 20.06 2.79
C ALA A 97 -15.83 18.76 3.20
N GLY A 98 -15.63 17.82 2.28
CA GLY A 98 -15.19 16.47 2.61
C GLY A 98 -16.31 15.63 3.23
N LEU A 99 -16.32 14.34 2.94
CA LEU A 99 -17.28 13.43 3.59
C LEU A 99 -16.96 13.33 5.09
N PRO A 100 -17.96 13.22 5.98
CA PRO A 100 -17.70 13.19 7.42
C PRO A 100 -17.25 11.80 7.92
N TRP A 101 -16.86 10.92 7.02
CA TRP A 101 -16.36 9.57 7.24
C TRP A 101 -15.35 9.22 6.15
N GLY A 102 -14.57 8.15 6.35
CA GLY A 102 -13.48 7.77 5.45
C GLY A 102 -12.12 8.16 6.04
N GLU A 103 -11.04 7.80 5.35
CA GLU A 103 -9.67 8.04 5.79
C GLU A 103 -9.32 9.54 5.84
N THR A 104 -9.97 10.33 4.98
CA THR A 104 -9.76 11.77 4.83
C THR A 104 -11.00 12.57 5.27
N ALA A 105 -11.65 12.11 6.35
CA ALA A 105 -12.90 12.69 6.83
C ALA A 105 -12.79 14.22 7.05
N GLY A 106 -13.69 14.98 6.42
CA GLY A 106 -13.73 16.44 6.49
C GLY A 106 -12.69 17.16 5.61
N VAL A 107 -11.89 16.44 4.82
CA VAL A 107 -10.98 17.02 3.84
C VAL A 107 -11.68 17.06 2.48
N ALA A 108 -11.75 18.24 1.87
CA ALA A 108 -12.32 18.38 0.53
C ALA A 108 -11.40 17.71 -0.49
N GLU A 109 -11.95 16.77 -1.24
CA GLU A 109 -11.22 16.06 -2.28
C GLU A 109 -11.17 16.88 -3.58
N GLU A 110 -10.17 16.63 -4.43
CA GLU A 110 -9.98 17.36 -5.68
C GLU A 110 -10.99 16.96 -6.77
N VAL A 111 -11.29 17.87 -7.69
CA VAL A 111 -12.18 17.61 -8.83
C VAL A 111 -11.37 17.01 -9.98
N GLY A 112 -11.63 15.73 -10.27
CA GLY A 112 -10.99 14.99 -11.34
C GLY A 112 -11.76 15.02 -12.68
N PRO A 113 -11.16 14.56 -13.79
CA PRO A 113 -11.85 14.47 -15.08
C PRO A 113 -12.93 13.37 -15.14
N ILE A 114 -12.63 12.17 -14.60
CA ILE A 114 -13.52 10.99 -14.63
C ILE A 114 -14.77 11.22 -13.76
N ASP A 115 -14.49 11.65 -12.55
CA ASP A 115 -15.30 12.40 -11.61
C ASP A 115 -16.34 13.34 -12.27
N LEU A 116 -15.90 14.38 -12.99
CA LEU A 116 -16.79 15.30 -13.72
C LEU A 116 -17.63 14.60 -14.79
N ALA A 117 -17.05 13.68 -15.56
CA ALA A 117 -17.77 12.94 -16.59
C ALA A 117 -18.94 12.13 -15.99
N THR A 118 -18.72 11.50 -14.84
CA THR A 118 -19.72 10.73 -14.11
C THR A 118 -20.85 11.62 -13.62
N VAL A 119 -20.53 12.75 -12.99
CA VAL A 119 -21.53 13.71 -12.48
C VAL A 119 -22.34 14.34 -13.61
N LEU A 120 -21.71 14.64 -14.76
CA LEU A 120 -22.43 15.13 -15.94
C LEU A 120 -23.48 14.11 -16.42
N LEU A 121 -23.13 12.82 -16.47
CA LEU A 121 -24.08 11.75 -16.82
C LEU A 121 -25.22 11.66 -15.80
N GLN A 122 -24.92 11.76 -14.50
CA GLN A 122 -25.94 11.77 -13.44
C GLN A 122 -26.88 12.97 -13.56
N VAL A 123 -26.35 14.18 -13.81
CA VAL A 123 -27.14 15.40 -14.02
C VAL A 123 -28.03 15.27 -15.25
N VAL A 124 -27.53 14.69 -16.36
CA VAL A 124 -28.35 14.38 -17.53
C VAL A 124 -29.48 13.41 -17.17
N ALA A 125 -29.20 12.35 -16.42
CA ALA A 125 -30.22 11.41 -15.95
C ALA A 125 -31.28 12.11 -15.09
N VAL A 126 -30.88 12.96 -14.14
CA VAL A 126 -31.79 13.75 -13.28
C VAL A 126 -32.67 14.67 -14.14
N ALA A 127 -32.09 15.42 -15.08
CA ALA A 127 -32.82 16.37 -15.91
C ALA A 127 -33.84 15.68 -16.83
N VAL A 128 -33.44 14.59 -17.49
CA VAL A 128 -34.31 13.81 -18.38
C VAL A 128 -35.43 13.13 -17.58
N GLY A 129 -35.09 12.52 -16.43
CA GLY A 129 -36.06 11.87 -15.56
C GLY A 129 -37.07 12.85 -14.95
N ALA A 130 -36.62 14.02 -14.48
CA ALA A 130 -37.50 15.08 -13.97
C ALA A 130 -38.49 15.54 -15.04
N ARG A 131 -38.04 15.73 -16.29
CA ARG A 131 -38.91 16.06 -17.42
C ARG A 131 -39.98 14.99 -17.66
N LEU A 132 -39.62 13.71 -17.56
CA LEU A 132 -40.57 12.59 -17.70
C LEU A 132 -41.61 12.57 -16.57
N LEU A 133 -41.24 12.94 -15.34
CA LEU A 133 -42.16 13.01 -14.20
C LEU A 133 -43.11 14.21 -14.30
N LEU A 134 -42.62 15.34 -14.81
CA LEU A 134 -43.38 16.59 -14.93
C LEU A 134 -44.28 16.64 -16.19
N ALA A 135 -44.11 15.73 -17.15
CA ALA A 135 -44.97 15.65 -18.33
C ALA A 135 -46.42 15.26 -17.94
N PRO A 136 -47.45 16.00 -18.43
CA PRO A 136 -48.85 15.69 -18.14
C PRO A 136 -49.24 14.28 -18.63
N ALA A 137 -49.87 13.51 -17.75
CA ALA A 137 -50.38 12.18 -18.07
C ALA A 137 -51.64 12.30 -18.94
N GLY A 138 -51.44 12.37 -20.25
CA GLY A 138 -52.49 12.46 -21.25
C GLY A 138 -52.54 13.85 -21.86
N HIS A 139 -52.20 13.92 -23.15
CA HIS A 139 -52.90 14.64 -24.22
C HIS A 139 -52.24 14.17 -25.52
N GLY A 140 -52.96 13.37 -26.30
CA GLY A 140 -52.59 13.08 -27.69
C GLY A 140 -52.65 14.38 -28.47
N GLY A 141 -51.49 14.99 -28.71
CA GLY A 141 -51.34 16.22 -29.47
C GLY A 141 -50.14 16.07 -30.39
N SER A 142 -50.42 15.94 -31.68
CA SER A 142 -49.47 15.93 -32.77
C SER A 142 -48.67 17.24 -32.83
N GLY A 143 -47.40 17.13 -33.21
CA GLY A 143 -46.66 18.22 -33.86
C GLY A 143 -45.71 19.03 -32.99
N ARG A 144 -44.49 18.50 -32.80
CA ARG A 144 -43.27 19.02 -33.44
C ARG A 144 -42.07 18.26 -32.87
N SER A 145 -41.33 17.64 -33.78
CA SER A 145 -40.06 16.97 -33.56
C SER A 145 -39.13 17.80 -32.67
N ALA A 146 -39.05 17.46 -31.38
CA ALA A 146 -37.88 17.73 -30.57
C ALA A 146 -36.83 16.70 -31.02
N ARG A 147 -36.11 17.11 -32.06
CA ARG A 147 -35.06 16.37 -32.77
C ARG A 147 -34.10 15.71 -31.77
N ILE A 148 -33.87 14.41 -31.96
CA ILE A 148 -32.64 13.57 -31.98
C ILE A 148 -31.30 14.09 -31.34
N ALA A 149 -31.20 15.34 -30.91
CA ALA A 149 -30.04 15.91 -30.21
C ALA A 149 -29.67 15.23 -28.87
N PRO A 150 -30.59 14.76 -28.00
CA PRO A 150 -30.18 14.16 -26.72
C PRO A 150 -29.68 12.71 -26.85
N ALA A 151 -30.08 11.96 -27.90
CA ALA A 151 -29.63 10.59 -28.12
C ALA A 151 -28.18 10.53 -28.66
N MET A 152 -27.80 11.50 -29.51
CA MET A 152 -26.42 11.66 -29.98
C MET A 152 -25.49 12.21 -28.87
N ALA A 153 -26.02 13.01 -27.94
CA ALA A 153 -25.28 13.47 -26.77
C ALA A 153 -24.98 12.33 -25.77
N ALA A 154 -25.88 11.35 -25.63
CA ALA A 154 -25.65 10.17 -24.78
C ALA A 154 -24.60 9.21 -25.37
N VAL A 155 -24.59 9.02 -26.69
CA VAL A 155 -23.55 8.23 -27.40
C VAL A 155 -22.21 8.96 -27.42
N GLY A 156 -22.22 10.30 -27.58
CA GLY A 156 -21.03 11.14 -27.47
C GLY A 156 -20.43 11.14 -26.06
N ALA A 157 -21.25 11.18 -25.01
CA ALA A 157 -20.79 11.06 -23.63
C ALA A 157 -20.22 9.68 -23.31
N LEU A 158 -20.77 8.61 -23.89
CA LEU A 158 -20.23 7.24 -23.79
C LEU A 158 -18.87 7.12 -24.49
N ALA A 159 -18.69 7.79 -25.64
CA ALA A 159 -17.40 7.84 -26.34
C ALA A 159 -16.35 8.69 -25.61
N VAL A 160 -16.75 9.82 -25.01
CA VAL A 160 -15.85 10.66 -24.19
C VAL A 160 -15.44 9.94 -22.90
N ALA A 161 -16.36 9.23 -22.24
CA ALA A 161 -16.03 8.41 -21.07
C ALA A 161 -15.05 7.28 -21.45
N LEU A 162 -15.23 6.63 -22.60
CA LEU A 162 -14.34 5.56 -23.06
C LEU A 162 -12.94 6.07 -23.44
N VAL A 163 -12.83 7.27 -24.03
CA VAL A 163 -11.55 7.93 -24.35
C VAL A 163 -10.85 8.45 -23.09
N ALA A 164 -11.59 8.96 -22.11
CA ALA A 164 -11.02 9.40 -20.83
C ALA A 164 -10.49 8.23 -19.98
N ILE A 165 -11.09 7.04 -20.10
CA ILE A 165 -10.61 5.81 -19.43
C ILE A 165 -9.33 5.25 -20.08
N SER A 166 -9.02 5.62 -21.33
CA SER A 166 -7.94 5.03 -22.12
C SER A 166 -6.72 5.93 -22.36
N SER A 167 -6.66 7.13 -21.75
CA SER A 167 -5.52 8.04 -21.87
C SER A 167 -4.92 8.35 -20.49
N PRO A 168 -3.70 7.87 -20.19
CA PRO A 168 -2.97 8.22 -18.96
C PRO A 168 -2.73 9.74 -18.82
N ASP A 169 -2.51 10.44 -19.94
CA ASP A 169 -2.23 11.89 -19.98
C ASP A 169 -3.42 12.77 -19.53
N ALA A 170 -4.65 12.28 -19.63
CA ALA A 170 -5.82 13.07 -19.21
C ALA A 170 -5.93 13.21 -17.68
N ALA A 171 -5.24 12.34 -16.92
CA ALA A 171 -5.29 12.32 -15.47
C ALA A 171 -4.36 13.36 -14.81
N ASN A 172 -3.25 13.77 -15.46
CA ASN A 172 -2.12 14.41 -14.77
C ASN A 172 -1.60 15.72 -15.40
N HIS A 173 -2.47 16.70 -15.67
CA HIS A 173 -1.98 18.05 -16.04
C HIS A 173 -2.64 19.16 -15.22
N GLN A 174 -1.94 19.57 -14.16
CA GLN A 174 -2.12 20.89 -13.52
C GLN A 174 -0.83 21.70 -13.68
N HIS A 175 -0.95 22.87 -14.30
CA HIS A 175 0.08 23.90 -14.28
C HIS A 175 -0.40 25.03 -13.38
N GLY A 176 0.31 25.27 -12.29
CA GLY A 176 0.15 26.50 -11.53
C GLY A 176 0.78 26.43 -10.15
N SER A 177 1.68 27.35 -9.87
CA SER A 177 2.04 27.80 -8.53
C SER A 177 0.83 28.44 -7.85
N GLY A 178 -0.18 27.63 -7.52
CA GLY A 178 -1.37 28.00 -6.77
C GLY A 178 -1.24 27.61 -5.31
N THR A 179 -1.99 28.28 -4.43
CA THR A 179 -2.16 27.87 -3.04
C THR A 179 -2.63 26.42 -2.97
N LEU A 180 -1.92 25.56 -2.24
CA LEU A 180 -2.31 24.17 -2.02
C LEU A 180 -3.69 24.11 -1.35
N THR A 181 -4.52 23.14 -1.75
CA THR A 181 -5.86 22.93 -1.19
C THR A 181 -6.12 21.44 -0.99
N GLY A 182 -7.12 21.09 -0.18
CA GLY A 182 -7.53 19.71 0.02
C GLY A 182 -6.40 18.83 0.56
N LEU A 183 -6.25 17.63 -0.02
CA LEU A 183 -5.24 16.65 0.40
C LEU A 183 -3.80 17.16 0.24
N ALA A 184 -3.52 17.96 -0.78
CA ALA A 184 -2.17 18.48 -1.01
C ALA A 184 -1.75 19.46 0.11
N LEU A 185 -2.68 20.29 0.60
CA LEU A 185 -2.43 21.16 1.76
C LEU A 185 -2.29 20.37 3.06
N GLU A 186 -3.15 19.37 3.25
CA GLU A 186 -3.06 18.51 4.45
C GLU A 186 -1.75 17.70 4.46
N ALA A 187 -1.29 17.23 3.30
CA ALA A 187 0.01 16.56 3.14
C ALA A 187 1.18 17.49 3.48
N GLU A 188 1.17 18.74 3.00
CA GLU A 188 2.19 19.75 3.35
C GLU A 188 2.22 20.01 4.86
N LYS A 189 1.05 20.16 5.51
CA LYS A 189 0.98 20.35 6.97
C LYS A 189 1.54 19.17 7.75
N VAL A 190 1.26 17.94 7.31
CA VAL A 190 1.87 16.75 7.92
C VAL A 190 3.38 16.81 7.77
N ASP A 191 3.89 17.04 6.56
CA ASP A 191 5.32 17.11 6.29
C ASP A 191 6.03 18.18 7.16
N GLU A 192 5.39 19.34 7.37
CA GLU A 192 5.89 20.40 8.25
C GLU A 192 5.84 20.02 9.74
N ALA A 193 4.85 19.23 10.17
CA ALA A 193 4.62 18.86 11.56
C ALA A 193 5.39 17.61 12.00
N ARG A 194 6.01 16.88 11.06
CA ARG A 194 6.73 15.63 11.36
C ARG A 194 7.87 15.83 12.35
N CYS A 195 7.91 14.97 13.36
CA CYS A 195 8.93 14.97 14.40
C CYS A 195 9.71 13.65 14.50
N ASP A 196 9.70 12.84 13.43
CA ASP A 196 10.19 11.46 13.39
C ASP A 196 11.34 11.20 12.40
N ARG A 197 11.74 12.20 11.59
CA ARG A 197 12.73 12.01 10.53
C ARG A 197 14.13 11.62 11.03
N ASP A 198 14.41 11.80 12.32
CA ASP A 198 15.67 11.39 12.95
C ASP A 198 15.65 9.95 13.49
N VAL A 199 14.50 9.26 13.44
CA VAL A 199 14.37 7.88 13.92
C VAL A 199 15.06 6.88 12.98
N ASN A 200 15.00 7.12 11.67
CA ASN A 200 15.61 6.26 10.64
C ASN A 200 16.78 6.96 9.95
N PRO A 201 17.77 6.22 9.40
CA PRO A 201 18.90 6.81 8.70
C PRO A 201 18.47 7.49 7.38
N PRO A 202 19.26 8.44 6.82
CA PRO A 202 18.94 9.11 5.56
C PRO A 202 18.62 8.17 4.40
N ALA A 203 19.42 7.10 4.22
CA ALA A 203 19.21 6.10 3.17
C ALA A 203 17.82 5.44 3.23
N TYR A 204 17.29 5.23 4.44
CA TYR A 204 15.92 4.73 4.59
C TYR A 204 14.90 5.70 3.98
N TRP A 205 15.00 6.99 4.28
CA TRP A 205 14.05 7.98 3.79
C TRP A 205 14.14 8.17 2.28
N GLU A 206 15.33 8.09 1.71
CA GLU A 206 15.54 8.19 0.26
C GLU A 206 14.86 7.04 -0.50
N GLU A 207 15.03 5.80 -0.02
CA GLU A 207 14.36 4.65 -0.62
C GLU A 207 12.86 4.62 -0.29
N ALA A 208 12.45 4.97 0.94
CA ALA A 208 11.05 5.00 1.32
C ALA A 208 10.25 6.03 0.50
N GLU A 209 10.83 7.21 0.23
CA GLU A 209 10.27 8.20 -0.69
C GLU A 209 10.24 7.67 -2.13
N ALA A 210 11.34 7.06 -2.60
CA ALA A 210 11.42 6.49 -3.95
C ALA A 210 10.35 5.41 -4.19
N LEU A 211 10.06 4.60 -3.17
CA LEU A 211 9.09 3.51 -3.24
C LEU A 211 7.66 3.95 -2.86
N GLY A 212 7.47 5.18 -2.38
CA GLY A 212 6.17 5.69 -1.95
C GLY A 212 5.63 5.06 -0.66
N VAL A 213 6.51 4.51 0.18
CA VAL A 213 6.17 3.83 1.45
C VAL A 213 6.37 4.72 2.68
N ASP A 214 6.93 5.93 2.52
CA ASP A 214 6.84 7.01 3.50
C ASP A 214 5.44 7.65 3.44
N THR A 215 4.53 7.13 4.25
CA THR A 215 3.11 7.51 4.24
C THR A 215 2.85 8.68 5.19
N ARG A 216 2.12 9.69 4.68
CA ARG A 216 1.70 10.87 5.45
C ARG A 216 0.48 10.59 6.34
N TRP A 217 -0.20 9.46 6.16
CA TRP A 217 -1.51 9.19 6.76
C TRP A 217 -1.53 7.86 7.51
N ALA A 218 -2.44 7.76 8.49
CA ALA A 218 -2.82 6.50 9.08
C ALA A 218 -3.62 5.67 8.07
N GLY A 219 -2.96 4.75 7.36
CA GLY A 219 -3.56 4.01 6.24
C GLY A 219 -3.03 4.48 4.89
N ALA A 220 -3.19 3.64 3.87
CA ALA A 220 -2.62 3.84 2.53
C ALA A 220 -2.90 5.26 1.99
N PRO A 221 -2.02 5.83 1.16
CA PRO A 221 -2.41 6.97 0.35
C PRO A 221 -3.66 6.59 -0.49
N PRO A 222 -4.62 7.50 -0.72
CA PRO A 222 -5.67 7.27 -1.69
C PRO A 222 -5.01 6.96 -3.03
N GLY A 223 -5.25 5.73 -3.52
CA GLY A 223 -4.59 5.07 -4.65
C GLY A 223 -3.78 5.96 -5.59
N VAL A 224 -2.46 5.89 -5.47
CA VAL A 224 -1.61 6.12 -6.64
C VAL A 224 -1.87 4.95 -7.59
N ALA A 225 -2.50 5.27 -8.71
CA ALA A 225 -2.85 4.28 -9.71
C ALA A 225 -1.62 3.44 -10.07
N ALA A 226 -1.72 2.13 -9.90
CA ALA A 226 -0.86 1.20 -10.61
C ALA A 226 -0.98 1.54 -12.11
N THR A 227 0.09 2.04 -12.70
CA THR A 227 0.21 2.14 -14.15
C THR A 227 -0.03 0.75 -14.72
N SER A 228 -0.89 0.69 -15.74
CA SER A 228 -1.28 -0.52 -16.47
C SER A 228 -0.14 -1.53 -16.61
N SER A 229 -0.44 -2.79 -16.29
CA SER A 229 0.43 -3.97 -16.45
C SER A 229 0.81 -4.31 -17.89
N ASP A 230 0.43 -3.49 -18.87
CA ASP A 230 0.70 -3.73 -20.28
C ASP A 230 1.96 -2.95 -20.65
N GLY A 231 3.12 -3.57 -20.43
CA GLY A 231 4.46 -3.00 -20.61
C GLY A 231 4.84 -2.60 -22.05
N HIS A 232 4.05 -1.75 -22.71
CA HIS A 232 4.29 -1.19 -24.02
C HIS A 232 4.03 0.32 -24.00
N ASP A 233 5.08 1.10 -23.69
CA ASP A 233 5.03 2.55 -23.83
C ASP A 233 5.61 3.03 -25.16
N HIS A 234 4.89 3.95 -25.81
CA HIS A 234 5.34 4.64 -27.02
C HIS A 234 5.97 5.97 -26.63
N GLY A 235 7.26 6.11 -26.92
CA GLY A 235 8.04 7.28 -26.53
C GLY A 235 7.62 8.62 -27.14
N GLY A 236 8.02 9.69 -26.47
CA GLY A 236 8.14 11.01 -27.06
C GLY A 236 8.34 12.14 -26.06
N GLY A 237 9.53 12.76 -26.08
CA GLY A 237 9.69 14.18 -25.73
C GLY A 237 10.56 14.48 -24.51
N ALA A 238 11.82 14.87 -24.76
CA ALA A 238 12.67 15.50 -23.76
C ALA A 238 12.12 16.88 -23.34
N SER A 239 11.97 17.12 -22.05
CA SER A 239 11.91 18.47 -21.48
C SER A 239 12.66 18.55 -20.15
N THR A 240 13.54 19.55 -20.10
CA THR A 240 14.41 19.99 -19.01
C THR A 240 13.64 20.64 -17.85
N ASP A 241 14.16 20.44 -16.64
CA ASP A 241 14.02 21.23 -15.40
C ASP A 241 12.63 21.71 -14.95
N GLY A 242 12.22 21.19 -13.79
CA GLY A 242 11.13 21.72 -12.96
C GLY A 242 10.65 20.67 -11.98
N GLY A 243 11.03 20.82 -10.70
CA GLY A 243 10.63 19.89 -9.64
C GLY A 243 9.10 19.79 -9.51
N THR A 244 8.59 18.56 -9.54
CA THR A 244 7.22 18.19 -9.20
C THR A 244 7.21 16.78 -8.64
N THR A 245 6.50 16.61 -7.53
CA THR A 245 6.28 15.36 -6.79
C THR A 245 5.50 14.34 -7.63
N THR A 246 5.71 13.06 -7.32
CA THR A 246 5.15 11.81 -7.92
C THR A 246 5.70 11.38 -9.30
N THR A 247 6.45 10.25 -9.29
CA THR A 247 6.95 9.39 -10.40
C THR A 247 8.13 9.88 -11.28
N THR A 248 9.14 10.57 -10.73
CA THR A 248 10.17 11.26 -11.54
C THR A 248 11.50 10.54 -11.76
N ARG A 249 11.76 9.35 -11.20
CA ARG A 249 13.02 8.65 -11.46
C ARG A 249 12.91 7.83 -12.77
N PRO A 250 13.68 8.16 -13.83
CA PRO A 250 13.64 7.40 -15.07
C PRO A 250 14.17 5.99 -14.84
N ASP A 251 13.60 5.00 -15.54
CA ASP A 251 14.13 3.63 -15.56
C ASP A 251 15.63 3.66 -15.93
N PRO A 252 16.54 3.25 -15.03
CA PRO A 252 17.98 3.31 -15.29
C PRO A 252 18.38 2.43 -16.49
N LEU A 253 17.61 1.37 -16.78
CA LEU A 253 17.84 0.47 -17.91
C LEU A 253 17.09 0.86 -19.17
N ALA A 254 16.23 1.89 -19.12
CA ALA A 254 15.41 2.37 -20.24
C ALA A 254 14.69 1.25 -21.00
N GLY A 255 14.09 0.32 -20.26
CA GLY A 255 13.29 -0.81 -20.74
C GLY A 255 14.09 -2.00 -21.28
N ARG A 256 15.43 -1.97 -21.20
CA ARG A 256 16.28 -3.06 -21.75
C ARG A 256 16.34 -4.31 -20.86
N GLY A 257 16.09 -4.17 -19.55
CA GLY A 257 16.37 -5.20 -18.56
C GLY A 257 17.86 -5.51 -18.41
N SER A 258 18.21 -6.32 -17.42
CA SER A 258 19.57 -6.84 -17.21
C SER A 258 19.51 -8.23 -16.56
N PRO A 259 20.52 -9.10 -16.75
CA PRO A 259 20.58 -10.37 -16.04
C PRO A 259 20.61 -10.22 -14.51
N GLY A 260 21.21 -9.13 -14.01
CA GLY A 260 21.23 -8.82 -12.58
C GLY A 260 19.84 -8.46 -12.06
N LEU A 261 19.11 -7.60 -12.78
CA LEU A 261 17.72 -7.29 -12.47
C LEU A 261 16.84 -8.55 -12.51
N ASP A 262 16.97 -9.40 -13.54
CA ASP A 262 16.20 -10.65 -13.64
C ASP A 262 16.43 -11.56 -12.43
N GLN A 263 17.68 -11.63 -11.94
CA GLN A 263 18.04 -12.36 -10.73
C GLN A 263 17.37 -11.76 -9.49
N LEU A 264 17.41 -10.44 -9.32
CA LEU A 264 16.80 -9.76 -8.17
C LEU A 264 15.28 -9.88 -8.17
N VAL A 265 14.63 -9.76 -9.32
CA VAL A 265 13.19 -9.97 -9.48
C VAL A 265 12.80 -11.40 -9.09
N SER A 266 13.55 -12.38 -9.59
CA SER A 266 13.31 -13.79 -9.24
C SER A 266 13.52 -14.06 -7.75
N ALA A 267 14.58 -13.52 -7.16
CA ALA A 267 14.86 -13.66 -5.73
C ALA A 267 13.78 -12.98 -4.88
N THR A 268 13.29 -11.82 -5.31
CA THR A 268 12.21 -11.09 -4.61
C THR A 268 10.93 -11.90 -4.56
N ALA A 269 10.54 -12.54 -5.67
CA ALA A 269 9.37 -13.40 -5.72
C ALA A 269 9.48 -14.62 -4.78
N LEU A 270 10.70 -15.17 -4.61
CA LEU A 270 10.97 -16.30 -3.72
C LEU A 270 11.05 -15.87 -2.25
N ALA A 271 11.54 -14.66 -1.96
CA ALA A 271 11.68 -14.14 -0.60
C ALA A 271 10.35 -14.08 0.18
N ALA A 272 9.23 -13.93 -0.53
CA ALA A 272 7.90 -13.99 0.06
C ALA A 272 7.51 -15.40 0.56
N THR A 273 8.27 -16.44 0.22
CA THR A 273 7.89 -17.83 0.49
C THR A 273 8.52 -18.41 1.75
N SER A 274 9.71 -17.97 2.15
CA SER A 274 10.43 -18.54 3.29
C SER A 274 11.53 -17.64 3.85
N GLU A 275 11.96 -17.92 5.07
CA GLU A 275 13.10 -17.29 5.76
C GLU A 275 14.43 -17.49 5.02
N ILE A 276 14.62 -18.67 4.40
CA ILE A 276 15.85 -18.97 3.66
C ILE A 276 15.88 -18.19 2.34
N GLU A 277 14.76 -18.15 1.61
CA GLU A 277 14.70 -17.41 0.36
C GLU A 277 14.75 -15.89 0.59
N ALA A 278 14.24 -15.42 1.72
CA ALA A 278 14.44 -14.06 2.19
C ALA A 278 15.93 -13.74 2.38
N ALA A 279 16.66 -14.58 3.09
CA ALA A 279 18.10 -14.42 3.25
C ALA A 279 18.87 -14.49 1.91
N ASN A 280 18.45 -15.37 0.99
CA ASN A 280 19.02 -15.46 -0.36
C ASN A 280 18.84 -14.15 -1.15
N LEU A 281 17.70 -13.45 -0.99
CA LEU A 281 17.50 -12.14 -1.60
C LEU A 281 18.50 -11.12 -1.05
N ILE A 282 18.75 -11.08 0.26
CA ILE A 282 19.73 -10.16 0.85
C ILE A 282 21.12 -10.43 0.30
N GLY A 283 21.52 -11.71 0.20
CA GLY A 283 22.75 -12.11 -0.46
C GLY A 283 22.79 -11.62 -1.91
N ALA A 284 21.71 -11.79 -2.68
CA ALA A 284 21.65 -11.32 -4.07
C ALA A 284 21.75 -9.79 -4.17
N LEU A 285 21.09 -9.03 -3.30
CA LEU A 285 21.17 -7.57 -3.22
C LEU A 285 22.57 -7.11 -2.85
N ALA A 286 23.25 -7.80 -1.95
CA ALA A 286 24.62 -7.46 -1.57
C ALA A 286 25.61 -7.60 -2.73
N HIS A 287 25.43 -8.62 -3.57
CA HIS A 287 26.28 -8.85 -4.74
C HIS A 287 25.85 -8.07 -5.99
N ALA A 288 24.68 -7.40 -5.97
CA ALA A 288 24.19 -6.62 -7.09
C ALA A 288 25.11 -5.42 -7.37
N THR A 289 25.18 -5.02 -8.64
CA THR A 289 25.74 -3.72 -9.00
C THR A 289 24.78 -2.61 -8.59
N ASP A 290 25.27 -1.37 -8.41
CA ASP A 290 24.39 -0.25 -8.07
C ASP A 290 23.37 0.03 -9.20
N GLU A 291 23.73 -0.18 -10.47
CA GLU A 291 22.80 -0.08 -11.60
C GLU A 291 21.67 -1.11 -11.53
N ASP A 292 21.99 -2.37 -11.18
CA ASP A 292 20.97 -3.42 -11.01
C ASP A 292 20.11 -3.20 -9.77
N TYR A 293 20.69 -2.67 -8.69
CA TYR A 293 19.98 -2.32 -7.46
C TYR A 293 18.99 -1.17 -7.69
N ASP A 294 19.43 -0.10 -8.35
CA ASP A 294 18.57 1.02 -8.74
C ASP A 294 17.44 0.57 -9.68
N ALA A 295 17.75 -0.32 -10.62
CA ALA A 295 16.75 -0.91 -11.50
C ALA A 295 15.74 -1.77 -10.73
N TRP A 296 16.18 -2.47 -9.68
CA TRP A 296 15.32 -3.25 -8.81
C TRP A 296 14.41 -2.37 -7.95
N LEU A 297 14.93 -1.27 -7.37
CA LEU A 297 14.09 -0.28 -6.67
C LEU A 297 13.03 0.31 -7.60
N TRP A 298 13.41 0.67 -8.83
CA TRP A 298 12.46 1.15 -9.84
C TRP A 298 11.41 0.09 -10.19
N TRP A 299 11.82 -1.17 -10.35
CA TRP A 299 10.90 -2.28 -10.59
C TRP A 299 9.95 -2.51 -9.41
N LEU A 300 10.43 -2.44 -8.16
CA LEU A 300 9.60 -2.56 -6.96
C LEU A 300 8.49 -1.50 -6.95
N GLN A 301 8.84 -0.25 -7.25
CA GLN A 301 7.90 0.86 -7.30
C GLN A 301 6.80 0.66 -8.36
N THR A 302 7.17 0.17 -9.55
CA THR A 302 6.26 0.13 -10.71
C THR A 302 5.45 -1.17 -10.83
N SER A 303 5.95 -2.27 -10.29
CA SER A 303 5.33 -3.59 -10.46
C SER A 303 4.18 -3.87 -9.49
N GLY A 304 4.01 -3.05 -8.46
CA GLY A 304 3.05 -3.31 -7.37
C GLY A 304 3.51 -4.43 -6.44
N SER A 305 4.76 -4.90 -6.53
CA SER A 305 5.33 -5.91 -5.63
C SER A 305 5.50 -5.42 -4.18
N LEU A 306 5.36 -4.11 -3.94
CA LEU A 306 5.30 -3.51 -2.61
C LEU A 306 3.89 -3.50 -2.01
N ALA A 307 2.84 -3.79 -2.81
CA ALA A 307 1.43 -3.67 -2.41
C ALA A 307 0.96 -4.76 -1.44
N HIS A 308 1.88 -5.45 -0.75
CA HIS A 308 1.59 -6.55 0.15
C HIS A 308 1.25 -6.13 1.58
N ASP A 309 1.25 -4.84 1.95
CA ASP A 309 0.65 -4.43 3.22
C ASP A 309 0.15 -2.97 3.27
N HIS A 310 -1.14 -2.76 2.99
CA HIS A 310 -1.84 -1.50 3.29
C HIS A 310 -3.22 -1.73 3.93
N SER A 311 -3.51 -2.95 4.40
CA SER A 311 -4.80 -3.29 4.96
C SER A 311 -4.79 -3.11 6.47
N SER A 312 -5.55 -2.12 6.97
CA SER A 312 -5.99 -2.04 8.37
C SER A 312 -6.85 -3.23 8.82
N THR A 313 -7.09 -4.20 7.92
CA THR A 313 -7.70 -5.51 8.17
C THR A 313 -6.71 -6.64 7.92
N PHE A 314 -6.04 -7.04 9.00
CA PHE A 314 -5.71 -8.41 9.39
C PHE A 314 -6.12 -9.50 8.38
N THR A 315 -5.14 -10.02 7.61
CA THR A 315 -4.86 -11.44 7.30
C THR A 315 -3.99 -11.53 6.04
N SER A 316 -2.98 -12.41 6.07
CA SER A 316 -1.96 -12.77 5.04
C SER A 316 -0.92 -11.69 4.75
N GLU A 317 0.34 -11.82 5.17
CA GLU A 317 1.24 -12.94 4.86
C GLU A 317 2.01 -13.48 6.07
N ASP A 318 1.36 -14.39 6.80
CA ASP A 318 2.02 -15.13 7.87
C ASP A 318 2.87 -16.26 7.27
N GLY A 319 4.21 -16.14 7.34
CA GLY A 319 5.17 -17.13 6.83
C GLY A 319 6.17 -16.63 5.79
N SER A 320 6.19 -15.34 5.45
CA SER A 320 7.25 -14.80 4.60
C SER A 320 8.49 -14.43 5.43
N GLY A 321 9.67 -14.68 4.87
CA GLY A 321 10.93 -14.59 5.61
C GLY A 321 11.34 -13.19 6.06
N HIS A 322 10.75 -12.16 5.45
CA HIS A 322 10.94 -10.75 5.80
C HIS A 322 9.69 -10.14 6.46
N GLY A 323 8.83 -10.96 7.06
CA GLY A 323 7.64 -10.46 7.76
C GLY A 323 6.57 -9.82 6.87
N GLY A 324 6.54 -10.18 5.59
CA GLY A 324 5.53 -9.77 4.60
C GLY A 324 6.04 -8.75 3.59
N HIS A 325 7.23 -8.17 3.80
CA HIS A 325 7.67 -6.98 3.05
C HIS A 325 9.14 -7.04 2.64
N VAL A 326 9.46 -6.51 1.45
CA VAL A 326 10.82 -6.41 0.93
C VAL A 326 11.18 -4.94 0.72
N GLY A 327 12.33 -4.51 1.25
CA GLY A 327 12.76 -3.12 1.17
C GLY A 327 12.43 -2.31 2.43
N PRO A 328 12.55 -0.96 2.35
CA PRO A 328 12.14 -0.04 3.40
C PRO A 328 10.72 -0.31 3.89
N GLN A 329 10.56 -0.54 5.19
CA GLN A 329 9.25 -0.74 5.78
C GLN A 329 8.36 0.49 5.57
N PRO A 330 7.06 0.31 5.34
CA PRO A 330 6.11 1.41 5.38
C PRO A 330 6.21 2.16 6.70
N TRP A 331 6.18 3.48 6.62
CA TRP A 331 6.22 4.35 7.78
C TRP A 331 5.08 5.33 7.76
N LYS A 332 4.38 5.42 8.87
CA LYS A 332 3.36 6.41 9.14
C LYS A 332 3.99 7.58 9.87
N ALA A 333 3.87 8.77 9.30
CA ALA A 333 4.34 10.01 9.89
C ALA A 333 3.83 10.23 11.33
N LEU A 334 4.75 10.43 12.29
CA LEU A 334 4.40 10.93 13.62
C LEU A 334 4.44 12.47 13.61
N THR A 335 3.35 13.07 14.06
CA THR A 335 3.17 14.53 14.13
C THR A 335 2.80 15.03 15.53
N ASP A 336 2.48 14.13 16.47
CA ASP A 336 2.29 14.49 17.88
C ASP A 336 3.66 14.56 18.58
N PRO A 337 4.10 15.73 19.06
CA PRO A 337 5.38 15.86 19.75
C PRO A 337 5.53 14.95 20.96
N ALA A 338 4.44 14.63 21.67
CA ALA A 338 4.48 13.77 22.84
C ALA A 338 4.66 12.28 22.47
N GLU A 339 4.16 11.87 21.30
CA GLU A 339 4.40 10.53 20.77
C GLU A 339 5.85 10.40 20.26
N CYS A 340 6.35 11.43 19.56
CA CYS A 340 7.75 11.47 19.13
C CYS A 340 8.72 11.38 20.31
N GLU A 341 8.57 12.25 21.33
CA GLU A 341 9.44 12.23 22.52
C GLU A 341 9.42 10.86 23.20
N ARG A 342 8.25 10.23 23.33
CA ARG A 342 8.12 8.90 23.93
C ARG A 342 8.81 7.83 23.09
N LEU A 343 8.63 7.83 21.77
CA LEU A 343 9.31 6.89 20.88
C LEU A 343 10.84 7.03 20.98
N HIS A 344 11.36 8.26 21.05
CA HIS A 344 12.80 8.48 21.26
C HIS A 344 13.30 7.94 22.60
N GLU A 345 12.55 8.11 23.68
CA GLU A 345 12.87 7.54 24.99
C GLU A 345 12.88 6.00 24.97
N GLU A 346 11.89 5.41 24.31
CA GLU A 346 11.75 3.96 24.14
C GLU A 346 12.89 3.37 23.31
N LEU A 347 13.25 3.98 22.18
CA LEU A 347 14.39 3.57 21.35
C LEU A 347 15.73 3.73 22.09
N ALA A 348 15.87 4.78 22.91
CA ALA A 348 17.04 4.95 23.76
C ALA A 348 17.14 3.87 24.85
N LEU A 349 16.00 3.47 25.43
CA LEU A 349 15.94 2.35 26.37
C LEU A 349 16.26 1.02 25.70
N ALA A 350 15.72 0.76 24.51
CA ALA A 350 16.04 -0.41 23.69
C ALA A 350 17.55 -0.47 23.39
N ARG A 351 18.15 0.64 22.94
CA ARG A 351 19.60 0.73 22.71
C ARG A 351 20.39 0.41 23.97
N LYS A 352 20.05 1.05 25.09
CA LYS A 352 20.70 0.80 26.38
C LYS A 352 20.58 -0.67 26.79
N THR A 353 19.46 -1.30 26.47
CA THR A 353 19.22 -2.72 26.74
C THR A 353 20.12 -3.61 25.90
N ALA A 354 20.20 -3.38 24.58
CA ALA A 354 21.08 -4.12 23.67
C ALA A 354 22.54 -4.05 24.12
N LEU A 355 23.02 -2.85 24.46
CA LEU A 355 24.41 -2.62 24.86
C LEU A 355 24.81 -3.23 26.22
N ARG A 356 23.89 -3.87 26.95
CA ARG A 356 24.22 -4.70 28.12
C ARG A 356 24.85 -6.04 27.73
N TYR A 357 24.64 -6.50 26.49
CA TYR A 357 25.07 -7.80 26.01
C TYR A 357 25.95 -7.65 24.76
N PRO A 358 27.12 -6.99 24.87
CA PRO A 358 27.94 -6.68 23.69
C PRO A 358 28.32 -7.94 22.89
N THR A 359 28.53 -9.08 23.56
CA THR A 359 28.81 -10.37 22.91
C THR A 359 27.71 -11.39 23.13
N ALA A 360 27.60 -12.38 22.24
CA ALA A 360 26.68 -13.51 22.39
C ALA A 360 27.00 -14.33 23.65
N GLN A 361 28.25 -14.33 24.12
CA GLN A 361 28.63 -14.94 25.39
C GLN A 361 27.94 -14.27 26.58
N ASP A 362 27.85 -12.93 26.60
CA ASP A 362 27.17 -12.20 27.67
C ASP A 362 25.68 -12.59 27.75
N ALA A 363 25.03 -12.75 26.59
CA ALA A 363 23.66 -13.23 26.51
C ALA A 363 23.51 -14.68 27.01
N MET A 364 24.42 -15.57 26.61
CA MET A 364 24.41 -16.96 27.06
C MET A 364 24.62 -17.08 28.57
N ASP A 365 25.47 -16.24 29.15
CA ASP A 365 25.71 -16.19 30.59
C ASP A 365 24.47 -15.73 31.38
N ASP A 366 23.61 -14.90 30.76
CA ASP A 366 22.30 -14.50 31.31
C ASP A 366 21.15 -15.46 30.95
N GLY A 367 21.45 -16.60 30.32
CA GLY A 367 20.50 -17.67 30.05
C GLY A 367 19.72 -17.55 28.73
N TYR A 368 20.15 -16.67 27.82
CA TYR A 368 19.72 -16.74 26.42
C TYR A 368 20.37 -17.96 25.73
N ARG A 369 19.70 -18.51 24.72
CA ARG A 369 20.22 -19.65 23.93
C ARG A 369 20.03 -19.42 22.44
N LEU A 370 21.01 -19.79 21.63
CA LEU A 370 20.88 -19.76 20.17
C LEU A 370 19.64 -20.58 19.74
N VAL A 371 18.73 -19.94 19.02
CA VAL A 371 17.52 -20.56 18.46
C VAL A 371 17.53 -20.57 16.95
N ALA A 372 18.04 -19.54 16.29
CA ALA A 372 18.22 -19.52 14.84
C ALA A 372 19.65 -19.08 14.50
N PRO A 373 20.36 -19.78 13.61
CA PRO A 373 21.70 -19.36 13.21
C PRO A 373 21.63 -18.08 12.38
N TYR A 374 22.77 -17.44 12.19
CA TYR A 374 22.92 -16.30 11.29
C TYR A 374 22.42 -16.66 9.90
N LEU A 375 21.50 -15.82 9.42
CA LEU A 375 21.05 -15.76 8.04
C LEU A 375 21.16 -14.30 7.59
N PRO A 376 21.62 -14.03 6.36
CA PRO A 376 21.61 -12.69 5.81
C PRO A 376 20.25 -12.00 5.98
N GLY A 377 20.26 -10.73 6.36
CA GLY A 377 19.08 -9.94 6.68
C GLY A 377 18.52 -10.14 8.09
N ILE A 378 18.65 -11.35 8.63
CA ILE A 378 17.90 -11.79 9.81
C ILE A 378 18.75 -11.75 11.08
N ALA A 379 20.07 -11.95 10.97
CA ALA A 379 21.00 -12.19 12.08
C ALA A 379 20.74 -13.50 12.84
N SER A 380 21.68 -13.89 13.71
CA SER A 380 21.45 -15.01 14.61
C SER A 380 20.55 -14.58 15.77
N HIS A 381 19.68 -15.47 16.21
CA HIS A 381 18.71 -15.19 17.27
C HIS A 381 19.06 -15.98 18.52
N PHE A 382 19.23 -15.27 19.63
CA PHE A 382 19.40 -15.85 20.96
C PHE A 382 18.15 -15.57 21.78
N ILE A 383 17.44 -16.61 22.22
CA ILE A 383 16.14 -16.50 22.90
C ILE A 383 16.26 -16.81 24.39
N LYS A 384 15.52 -16.08 25.23
CA LYS A 384 15.36 -16.38 26.66
C LYS A 384 13.93 -16.81 26.93
N GLY A 385 13.71 -18.12 26.94
CA GLY A 385 12.38 -18.72 27.03
C GLY A 385 11.58 -18.36 28.30
N SER A 386 12.24 -17.89 29.36
CA SER A 386 11.56 -17.43 30.58
C SER A 386 10.86 -16.07 30.43
N LEU A 387 11.19 -15.30 29.37
CA LEU A 387 10.57 -14.02 29.07
C LEU A 387 9.39 -14.15 28.10
N ILE A 388 9.24 -15.29 27.42
CA ILE A 388 8.14 -15.49 26.46
C ILE A 388 6.80 -15.52 27.19
N ASP A 389 6.11 -14.39 27.16
CA ASP A 389 4.77 -14.23 27.69
C ASP A 389 3.93 -13.27 26.82
N GLY A 390 2.87 -12.68 27.37
CA GLY A 390 1.96 -11.79 26.64
C GLY A 390 2.19 -10.30 26.90
N VAL A 391 3.32 -9.90 27.49
CA VAL A 391 3.64 -8.54 27.93
C VAL A 391 4.81 -8.01 27.13
N PHE A 392 4.67 -6.79 26.60
CA PHE A 392 5.77 -6.13 25.91
C PHE A 392 6.60 -5.30 26.90
N GLU A 393 7.89 -5.61 27.01
CA GLU A 393 8.83 -4.91 27.88
C GLU A 393 10.12 -4.58 27.11
N ILE A 394 10.36 -3.30 26.84
CA ILE A 394 11.52 -2.81 26.05
C ILE A 394 12.86 -3.22 26.68
N ASP A 395 12.93 -3.34 28.00
CA ASP A 395 14.15 -3.69 28.73
C ASP A 395 14.27 -5.18 29.07
N GLN A 396 13.32 -6.01 28.62
CA GLN A 396 13.33 -7.46 28.73
C GLN A 396 12.99 -8.13 27.37
N PRO A 397 13.77 -7.88 26.30
CA PRO A 397 13.52 -8.51 25.00
C PRO A 397 13.67 -10.03 25.11
N GLU A 398 12.71 -10.77 24.56
CA GLU A 398 12.76 -12.23 24.51
C GLU A 398 13.92 -12.73 23.65
N MET A 399 14.38 -11.92 22.68
CA MET A 399 15.45 -12.27 21.76
C MET A 399 16.50 -11.16 21.58
N LEU A 400 17.76 -11.58 21.53
CA LEU A 400 18.92 -10.74 21.21
C LEU A 400 19.49 -11.19 19.86
N LEU A 401 19.89 -10.24 19.02
CA LEU A 401 20.33 -10.48 17.64
C LEU A 401 21.82 -10.24 17.48
N TYR A 402 22.55 -11.16 16.85
CA TYR A 402 23.99 -11.07 16.70
C TYR A 402 24.47 -11.23 15.25
N ASP A 403 25.62 -10.61 14.94
CA ASP A 403 26.28 -10.65 13.62
C ASP A 403 26.93 -12.02 13.28
N GLY A 404 26.81 -13.01 14.16
CA GLY A 404 27.42 -14.32 13.98
C GLY A 404 26.87 -15.37 14.94
N ASN A 405 27.39 -16.60 14.84
CA ASN A 405 26.91 -17.74 15.63
C ASN A 405 27.80 -18.06 16.85
N GLY A 406 29.01 -17.52 16.88
CA GLY A 406 30.00 -17.78 17.91
C GLY A 406 29.76 -16.96 19.18
N PRO A 407 30.42 -17.33 20.29
CA PRO A 407 30.34 -16.59 21.56
C PRO A 407 30.84 -15.14 21.43
N ASP A 408 31.77 -14.88 20.52
CA ASP A 408 32.35 -13.56 20.27
C ASP A 408 31.54 -12.70 19.28
N ALA A 409 30.39 -13.19 18.79
CA ALA A 409 29.52 -12.43 17.90
C ALA A 409 28.99 -11.19 18.63
N ASN A 410 28.88 -10.06 17.92
CA ASN A 410 28.52 -8.77 18.48
C ASN A 410 27.03 -8.48 18.30
N ILE A 411 26.43 -7.80 19.28
CA ILE A 411 25.00 -7.43 19.27
C ILE A 411 24.68 -6.48 18.11
N VAL A 412 23.66 -6.78 17.31
CA VAL A 412 23.23 -5.92 16.18
C VAL A 412 21.82 -5.35 16.34
N GLY A 413 21.00 -5.96 17.20
CA GLY A 413 19.63 -5.52 17.41
C GLY A 413 18.91 -6.34 18.47
N LEU A 414 17.63 -6.00 18.64
CA LEU A 414 16.72 -6.68 19.55
C LEU A 414 15.55 -7.28 18.77
N SER A 415 14.98 -8.36 19.29
CA SER A 415 13.73 -8.90 18.81
C SER A 415 12.80 -9.19 19.99
N TYR A 416 11.54 -8.79 19.86
CA TYR A 416 10.50 -8.96 20.86
C TYR A 416 9.55 -10.03 20.39
N TYR A 417 9.28 -11.02 21.24
CA TYR A 417 8.45 -12.17 20.92
C TYR A 417 7.26 -12.26 21.87
N LEU A 418 6.10 -11.81 21.41
CA LEU A 418 4.87 -11.76 22.18
C LEU A 418 3.99 -12.97 21.90
N TYR A 419 3.62 -13.67 22.96
CA TYR A 419 2.57 -14.68 22.92
C TYR A 419 1.19 -14.04 22.92
N HIS A 420 0.58 -13.95 21.74
CA HIS A 420 -0.75 -13.39 21.54
C HIS A 420 -1.62 -14.31 20.69
N ARG A 421 -2.69 -14.85 21.28
CA ARG A 421 -3.62 -15.73 20.57
C ARG A 421 -4.61 -14.95 19.73
N GLY A 422 -4.79 -15.40 18.49
CA GLY A 422 -5.72 -14.82 17.53
C GLY A 422 -4.98 -14.28 16.32
N ASN A 423 -5.75 -13.78 15.36
CA ASN A 423 -5.21 -13.27 14.10
C ASN A 423 -4.99 -11.75 14.11
N ASN A 424 -5.35 -11.09 15.21
CA ASN A 424 -5.11 -9.66 15.36
C ASN A 424 -3.69 -9.44 15.85
N LYS A 425 -2.99 -8.45 15.29
CA LYS A 425 -1.70 -7.96 15.79
C LYS A 425 -1.85 -7.55 17.27
N PRO A 426 -0.86 -7.84 18.13
CA PRO A 426 -0.78 -7.26 19.46
C PRO A 426 -0.91 -5.73 19.41
N THR A 427 -1.67 -5.17 20.35
CA THR A 427 -1.79 -3.70 20.51
C THR A 427 -0.66 -3.11 21.35
N GLN A 428 0.25 -3.95 21.86
CA GLN A 428 1.40 -3.55 22.65
C GLN A 428 2.62 -3.47 21.73
N GLY A 429 3.50 -2.51 22.00
CA GLY A 429 4.65 -2.22 21.16
C GLY A 429 5.31 -0.90 21.55
N PHE A 430 6.20 -0.43 20.68
CA PHE A 430 6.71 0.93 20.70
C PHE A 430 5.58 1.95 20.41
N THR A 431 5.83 3.20 20.76
CA THR A 431 4.90 4.29 20.51
C THR A 431 4.72 4.54 19.01
N GLY A 432 3.47 4.65 18.58
CA GLY A 432 3.09 4.77 17.18
C GLY A 432 2.61 3.44 16.61
N ASP A 433 2.55 3.35 15.28
CA ASP A 433 2.07 2.15 14.57
C ASP A 433 3.16 1.51 13.69
N ASN A 434 4.41 1.98 13.79
CA ASN A 434 5.50 1.63 12.86
C ASN A 434 6.28 0.37 13.25
N ASP A 435 6.07 -0.18 14.44
CA ASP A 435 6.73 -1.40 14.92
C ASP A 435 5.97 -2.66 14.48
N SER A 436 5.86 -2.84 13.17
CA SER A 436 5.17 -3.97 12.56
C SER A 436 5.72 -5.30 13.07
N GLY A 437 4.79 -6.14 13.53
CA GLY A 437 5.09 -7.47 14.02
C GLY A 437 4.69 -8.50 12.97
N HIS A 438 5.52 -9.51 12.77
CA HIS A 438 5.27 -10.63 11.86
C HIS A 438 5.22 -11.96 12.61
N ARG A 439 4.87 -13.03 11.89
CA ARG A 439 4.77 -14.39 12.43
C ARG A 439 5.51 -15.38 11.55
N HIS A 440 6.12 -16.35 12.19
CA HIS A 440 6.73 -17.49 11.52
C HIS A 440 5.84 -18.73 11.68
N LEU A 441 5.04 -19.03 10.67
CA LEU A 441 4.13 -20.18 10.69
C LEU A 441 4.81 -21.43 10.16
N GLY A 442 4.78 -22.51 10.93
CA GLY A 442 5.31 -23.77 10.44
C GLY A 442 6.81 -23.95 10.56
N LEU A 443 7.57 -23.17 11.35
CA LEU A 443 9.01 -23.44 11.48
C LEU A 443 9.29 -24.87 11.96
N CYS A 444 10.32 -25.50 11.42
CA CYS A 444 10.76 -26.81 11.90
C CYS A 444 11.63 -26.64 13.16
N SER A 445 11.07 -27.03 14.31
CA SER A 445 11.72 -26.89 15.61
C SER A 445 12.33 -28.23 16.06
N ALA A 446 13.60 -28.19 16.47
CA ALA A 446 14.25 -29.28 17.18
C ALA A 446 13.66 -29.45 18.60
N PRO A 447 13.82 -30.62 19.25
CA PRO A 447 13.34 -30.85 20.62
C PRO A 447 13.91 -29.87 21.66
N GLY A 448 15.11 -29.33 21.42
CA GLY A 448 15.73 -28.28 22.25
C GLY A 448 15.21 -26.86 21.96
N GLY A 449 14.25 -26.71 21.06
CA GLY A 449 13.66 -25.44 20.66
C GLY A 449 14.54 -24.58 19.76
N GLY A 450 15.51 -25.17 19.05
CA GLY A 450 16.25 -24.52 17.96
C GLY A 450 15.55 -24.75 16.62
N ILE A 451 15.61 -23.78 15.71
CA ILE A 451 15.02 -23.85 14.38
C ILE A 451 15.99 -24.55 13.43
N ILE A 452 15.54 -25.64 12.83
CA ILE A 452 16.32 -26.52 11.94
C ILE A 452 15.70 -26.64 10.54
N GLY A 453 14.73 -25.78 10.24
CA GLY A 453 14.09 -25.64 8.94
C GLY A 453 13.09 -24.50 8.95
N ASP A 454 12.97 -23.84 7.81
CA ASP A 454 12.11 -22.69 7.53
C ASP A 454 10.62 -23.08 7.44
N SER A 455 9.77 -22.10 7.16
CA SER A 455 8.32 -22.29 7.02
C SER A 455 7.93 -23.22 5.87
N THR A 456 8.77 -23.36 4.84
CA THR A 456 8.51 -24.23 3.68
C THR A 456 8.95 -25.68 3.88
N THR A 457 9.85 -25.94 4.83
CA THR A 457 10.31 -27.30 5.17
C THR A 457 9.10 -28.19 5.45
N THR A 458 8.98 -29.32 4.75
CA THR A 458 7.83 -30.22 4.91
C THR A 458 7.86 -30.93 6.27
N GLU A 459 6.71 -31.47 6.71
CA GLU A 459 6.66 -32.24 7.96
C GLU A 459 7.57 -33.49 7.91
N GLU A 460 7.66 -34.13 6.75
CA GLU A 460 8.49 -35.31 6.49
C GLU A 460 9.98 -34.97 6.57
N GLU A 461 10.40 -33.88 5.93
CA GLU A 461 11.78 -33.39 6.02
C GLU A 461 12.12 -32.93 7.43
N CYS A 462 11.18 -32.27 8.11
CA CYS A 462 11.35 -31.83 9.49
C CYS A 462 11.54 -33.02 10.43
N ALA A 463 10.71 -34.06 10.30
CA ALA A 463 10.84 -35.30 11.06
C ALA A 463 12.16 -36.02 10.73
N ALA A 464 12.60 -36.01 9.47
CA ALA A 464 13.88 -36.59 9.07
C ALA A 464 15.08 -35.84 9.68
N ARG A 465 14.95 -34.54 9.95
CA ARG A 465 15.92 -33.72 10.71
C ARG A 465 15.80 -33.91 12.23
N GLY A 466 14.85 -34.72 12.70
CA GLY A 466 14.59 -34.96 14.12
C GLY A 466 13.79 -33.87 14.82
N GLY A 467 13.13 -32.99 14.06
CA GLY A 467 12.27 -31.92 14.57
C GLY A 467 10.78 -32.16 14.37
N SER A 468 9.99 -31.14 14.70
CA SER A 468 8.55 -31.07 14.45
C SER A 468 8.15 -29.67 14.00
N LYS A 469 7.15 -29.55 13.12
CA LYS A 469 6.59 -28.26 12.69
C LYS A 469 5.90 -27.58 13.88
N SER A 470 6.27 -26.32 14.15
CA SER A 470 5.58 -25.45 15.10
C SER A 470 4.41 -24.76 14.40
N ASP A 471 3.25 -24.65 15.06
CA ASP A 471 2.13 -23.87 14.55
C ASP A 471 2.52 -22.38 14.39
N GLY A 472 3.21 -21.82 15.39
CA GLY A 472 3.74 -20.45 15.35
C GLY A 472 2.68 -19.33 15.35
N SER A 473 1.39 -19.65 15.18
CA SER A 473 0.30 -18.68 14.96
C SER A 473 0.09 -17.67 16.10
N ALA A 474 0.50 -18.04 17.31
CA ALA A 474 0.38 -17.22 18.52
C ALA A 474 1.66 -16.43 18.86
N GLY A 475 2.73 -16.58 18.08
CA GLY A 475 4.02 -15.94 18.33
C GLY A 475 4.26 -14.77 17.40
N TRP A 476 4.04 -13.56 17.91
CA TRP A 476 4.29 -12.32 17.17
C TRP A 476 5.69 -11.83 17.46
N MET A 477 6.42 -11.52 16.41
CA MET A 477 7.80 -11.06 16.49
C MET A 477 7.91 -9.66 15.92
N SER A 478 8.63 -8.76 16.58
CA SER A 478 9.06 -7.50 16.01
C SER A 478 10.54 -7.29 16.26
N HIS A 479 11.18 -6.46 15.43
CA HIS A 479 12.61 -6.20 15.49
C HIS A 479 12.88 -4.74 15.80
N ALA A 480 14.03 -4.44 16.42
CA ALA A 480 14.49 -3.08 16.65
C ALA A 480 16.01 -2.99 16.42
N TRP A 481 16.41 -2.31 15.34
CA TRP A 481 17.81 -2.07 14.93
C TRP A 481 18.36 -0.81 15.59
N VAL A 482 18.62 -0.91 16.90
CA VAL A 482 18.94 0.24 17.77
C VAL A 482 20.43 0.38 18.09
N VAL A 483 21.26 -0.58 17.65
CA VAL A 483 22.70 -0.60 17.93
C VAL A 483 23.42 0.38 16.99
N PRO A 484 24.21 1.33 17.52
CA PRO A 484 24.95 2.28 16.70
C PRO A 484 25.86 1.61 15.67
N GLY A 485 25.81 2.06 14.42
CA GLY A 485 26.56 1.48 13.30
C GLY A 485 25.89 0.29 12.62
N CYS A 486 24.81 -0.24 13.20
CA CYS A 486 23.98 -1.32 12.65
C CYS A 486 22.56 -0.84 12.28
N GLU A 487 22.37 0.47 12.09
CA GLU A 487 21.09 1.02 11.67
C GLU A 487 20.65 0.34 10.37
N SER A 488 19.38 -0.07 10.29
CA SER A 488 18.84 -0.70 9.09
C SER A 488 18.44 0.37 8.07
N PRO A 489 18.99 0.32 6.83
CA PRO A 489 18.50 1.12 5.72
C PRO A 489 17.04 0.79 5.34
N TRP A 490 16.48 -0.32 5.84
CA TRP A 490 15.08 -0.65 5.67
C TRP A 490 14.17 -0.16 6.81
N GLY A 491 14.74 0.55 7.78
CA GLY A 491 14.01 1.19 8.89
C GLY A 491 14.26 0.48 10.22
N VAL A 492 14.17 1.23 11.32
CA VAL A 492 14.50 0.76 12.67
C VAL A 492 13.68 -0.46 13.10
N PHE A 493 12.47 -0.63 12.58
CA PHE A 493 11.58 -1.76 12.88
C PHE A 493 11.48 -2.80 11.76
N SER A 494 12.36 -2.76 10.76
CA SER A 494 12.32 -3.72 9.65
C SER A 494 12.53 -5.15 10.12
N ALA A 495 11.77 -6.09 9.53
CA ALA A 495 11.91 -7.51 9.88
C ALA A 495 13.28 -8.08 9.48
N ALA A 496 13.99 -7.42 8.56
CA ALA A 496 15.35 -7.72 8.17
C ALA A 496 16.12 -6.44 7.87
N SER A 497 17.45 -6.53 7.93
CA SER A 497 18.36 -5.42 7.67
C SER A 497 19.33 -5.77 6.54
N PRO A 498 19.36 -5.00 5.43
CA PRO A 498 20.18 -5.33 4.26
C PRO A 498 21.69 -5.23 4.52
N VAL A 499 22.10 -4.57 5.61
CA VAL A 499 23.51 -4.53 6.01
C VAL A 499 24.00 -5.83 6.64
N LEU A 500 23.09 -6.73 7.03
CA LEU A 500 23.45 -8.05 7.52
C LEU A 500 23.69 -9.00 6.34
N ASP A 501 24.75 -8.78 5.58
CA ASP A 501 25.05 -9.54 4.36
C ASP A 501 25.87 -10.82 4.63
N ASP A 502 26.22 -11.54 3.57
CA ASP A 502 27.05 -12.75 3.66
C ASP A 502 28.47 -12.45 4.19
N ALA A 503 29.01 -11.27 3.88
CA ALA A 503 30.35 -10.87 4.26
C ALA A 503 30.45 -10.69 5.77
N LEU A 504 29.46 -10.03 6.37
CA LEU A 504 29.35 -9.83 7.82
C LEU A 504 29.25 -11.17 8.56
N GLY A 505 28.33 -12.06 8.13
CA GLY A 505 28.11 -13.34 8.79
C GLY A 505 29.29 -14.32 8.72
N ALA A 506 30.20 -14.12 7.77
CA ALA A 506 31.42 -14.91 7.64
C ALA A 506 32.52 -14.46 8.62
N ASP A 507 32.49 -13.20 9.07
CA ASP A 507 33.53 -12.58 9.89
C ASP A 507 33.25 -12.71 11.39
N ASN A 508 33.54 -13.91 11.93
CA ASN A 508 33.32 -14.26 13.34
C ASN A 508 34.22 -13.44 14.28
N GLY A 509 33.70 -12.32 14.82
CA GLY A 509 34.47 -11.37 15.63
C GLY A 509 35.18 -10.30 14.80
N GLY A 510 34.67 -10.04 13.58
CA GLY A 510 35.04 -8.93 12.71
C GLY A 510 34.76 -7.54 13.30
N PRO A 511 34.87 -6.47 12.50
CA PRO A 511 34.67 -5.09 12.97
C PRO A 511 33.19 -4.73 13.16
N HIS A 512 32.38 -5.69 13.64
CA HIS A 512 30.93 -5.56 13.81
C HIS A 512 30.24 -5.18 12.49
N CYS A 513 29.13 -4.44 12.50
CA CYS A 513 28.42 -4.03 11.28
C CYS A 513 29.26 -3.20 10.30
N ALA A 514 30.48 -2.76 10.67
CA ALA A 514 31.46 -2.19 9.73
C ALA A 514 31.96 -3.22 8.69
N GLY A 515 31.84 -4.52 8.97
CA GLY A 515 32.27 -5.61 8.09
C GLY A 515 31.31 -5.89 6.93
N SER A 516 30.14 -5.25 6.94
CA SER A 516 29.16 -5.35 5.85
C SER A 516 29.71 -4.74 4.55
N SER A 517 29.57 -5.45 3.44
CA SER A 517 30.07 -5.02 2.13
C SER A 517 29.19 -3.97 1.43
N VAL A 518 27.98 -3.74 1.95
CA VAL A 518 26.98 -2.86 1.33
C VAL A 518 26.84 -1.49 1.99
N ARG A 519 27.63 -1.20 3.04
CA ARG A 519 27.51 0.07 3.78
C ARG A 519 27.65 1.31 2.89
N ASP A 520 28.60 1.26 1.96
CA ASP A 520 28.88 2.35 1.03
C ASP A 520 27.66 2.68 0.15
N ARG A 521 26.84 1.67 -0.20
CA ARG A 521 25.60 1.87 -0.98
C ARG A 521 24.58 2.71 -0.22
N TYR A 522 24.57 2.61 1.11
CA TYR A 522 23.61 3.27 1.98
C TYR A 522 24.17 4.53 2.65
N ASP A 523 25.31 5.04 2.15
CA ASP A 523 26.02 6.19 2.72
C ASP A 523 26.24 6.07 4.25
N MET A 524 26.37 4.83 4.74
CA MET A 524 26.62 4.57 6.14
C MET A 524 28.09 4.80 6.42
N GLY A 525 28.41 5.92 7.07
CA GLY A 525 29.79 6.26 7.47
C GLY A 525 30.47 5.18 8.32
N ASP A 526 31.73 5.42 8.68
CA ASP A 526 32.50 4.49 9.53
C ASP A 526 31.71 4.14 10.79
N ALA A 527 31.52 2.83 11.05
CA ALA A 527 30.81 2.39 12.25
C ALA A 527 31.57 2.86 13.51
N PRO A 528 30.89 3.21 14.60
CA PRO A 528 31.58 3.52 15.85
C PRO A 528 32.41 2.29 16.28
N GLU A 529 33.68 2.49 16.63
CA GLU A 529 34.49 1.41 17.20
C GLU A 529 33.76 0.80 18.41
N ALA A 530 33.79 -0.53 18.54
CA ALA A 530 33.08 -1.35 19.53
C ALA A 530 33.49 -1.09 21.01
N ASP A 531 34.17 0.01 21.30
CA ASP A 531 34.69 0.36 22.61
C ASP A 531 33.81 1.39 23.31
N GLY A 532 32.64 0.96 23.78
CA GLY A 532 31.97 1.36 25.03
C GLY A 532 32.07 2.80 25.60
N GLN A 533 32.35 3.84 24.82
CA GLN A 533 32.43 5.22 25.31
C GLN A 533 31.25 6.04 24.78
N ALA A 534 30.36 6.30 25.73
CA ALA A 534 29.25 7.23 25.67
C ALA A 534 29.48 8.43 24.74
N VAL A 535 28.59 8.61 23.76
CA VAL A 535 28.33 9.93 23.17
C VAL A 535 27.57 10.75 24.22
N ALA A 536 28.33 11.33 25.14
CA ALA A 536 27.88 12.44 25.95
C ALA A 536 28.31 13.75 25.27
N SER A 537 27.31 14.57 24.91
CA SER A 537 27.39 15.98 24.54
C SER A 537 28.08 16.37 23.22
N SER A 538 27.26 16.85 22.28
CA SER A 538 27.50 18.20 21.73
C SER A 538 26.19 18.99 21.63
N ARG A 539 25.73 19.47 22.79
CA ARG A 539 24.89 20.67 22.83
C ARG A 539 25.85 21.86 22.72
N THR A 540 26.09 22.34 21.51
CA THR A 540 26.64 23.68 21.28
C THR A 540 25.51 24.56 20.79
N LEU A 541 24.83 25.19 21.74
CA LEU A 541 24.18 26.47 21.54
C LEU A 541 25.29 27.53 21.34
N GLY A 542 25.22 28.27 20.25
CA GLY A 542 25.95 29.51 19.96
C GLY A 542 25.49 29.99 18.58
N ASP A 543 24.98 31.21 18.36
CA ASP A 543 24.93 32.44 19.15
C ASP A 543 23.55 33.11 19.03
#